data_AF-A0A935GYG3-F1
#
_entry.id   AF-A0A935GYG3-F1
#
_cell.length_a   1.000
_cell.length_b   1.000
_cell.length_c   1.000
_cell.angle_alpha   90.00
_cell.angle_beta   90.00
_cell.angle_gamma   90.00
#
_symmetry.space_group_name_H-M   'P 1'
#
loop_
_entity.id
_entity.type
_entity.pdbx_description
1 polymer ?
#
loop_
_entity_poly.entity_id
_entity_poly.type
_entity_poly.pdbx_seq_one_letter_code
_entity_poly.pdbx_strand_id
1 'polypeptide(L)'
;MTGPGTIPTDTTATTGAPSVKSAKPQTIREFERALQTLGFSQREAKAVASGGFKAIHPTEQLSEQLKAMANAIAGINQFLKENHEEIIQS
;
A
#
# COMPACT_ATOMS: atom_id res chain seq x y z
N MET A 1 -9.82 11.47 -59.06
CA MET A 1 -9.73 10.09 -58.55
C MET A 1 -8.26 9.82 -58.22
N THR A 2 -8.01 9.13 -57.10
CA THR A 2 -6.73 8.82 -56.42
C THR A 2 -6.15 9.89 -55.49
N GLY A 3 -6.50 9.79 -54.20
CA GLY A 3 -5.70 10.37 -53.12
C GLY A 3 -4.63 9.36 -52.64
N PRO A 4 -3.61 9.78 -51.89
CA PRO A 4 -2.74 8.86 -51.17
C PRO A 4 -3.06 8.91 -49.68
N GLY A 5 -3.57 7.80 -49.16
CA GLY A 5 -3.57 7.51 -47.73
C GLY A 5 -2.22 6.98 -47.28
N THR A 6 -1.77 7.41 -46.10
CA THR A 6 -0.71 6.75 -45.32
C THR A 6 -0.99 6.91 -43.82
N ILE A 7 -1.33 5.80 -43.16
CA ILE A 7 -1.12 5.53 -41.72
C ILE A 7 -0.47 4.13 -41.74
N PRO A 8 0.58 3.77 -40.95
CA PRO A 8 0.65 4.07 -39.52
C PRO A 8 2.05 4.20 -38.86
N THR A 9 1.99 4.55 -37.57
CA THR A 9 2.92 4.19 -36.49
C THR A 9 4.31 4.84 -36.49
N ASP A 10 4.55 5.75 -35.53
CA ASP A 10 5.57 5.39 -34.54
C ASP A 10 5.36 6.01 -33.16
N THR A 11 5.71 5.18 -32.19
CA THR A 11 5.60 5.39 -30.76
C THR A 11 6.71 6.35 -30.32
N THR A 12 6.43 7.64 -30.23
CA THR A 12 7.25 8.50 -29.37
C THR A 12 6.68 8.46 -27.97
N ALA A 13 7.13 7.46 -27.22
CA ALA A 13 7.24 7.54 -25.78
C ALA A 13 8.13 8.74 -25.44
N THR A 14 7.54 9.93 -25.40
CA THR A 14 8.18 11.09 -24.80
C THR A 14 8.18 10.82 -23.30
N THR A 15 9.28 10.26 -22.81
CA THR A 15 9.71 10.33 -21.41
C THR A 15 10.00 11.79 -21.07
N GLY A 16 8.99 12.64 -21.19
CA GLY A 16 8.96 13.95 -20.58
C GLY A 16 8.60 13.68 -19.14
N ALA A 17 9.60 13.53 -18.28
CA ALA A 17 9.38 13.81 -16.87
C ALA A 17 8.79 15.23 -16.85
N PRO A 18 7.51 15.44 -16.48
CA PRO A 18 7.07 16.80 -16.28
C PRO A 18 7.95 17.33 -15.15
N SER A 19 8.73 18.37 -15.45
CA SER A 19 9.27 19.23 -14.41
C SER A 19 8.05 19.85 -13.74
N VAL A 20 7.50 19.13 -12.75
CA VAL A 20 6.35 19.56 -11.98
C VAL A 20 6.88 20.69 -11.11
N LYS A 21 6.80 21.92 -11.63
CA LYS A 21 6.62 23.08 -10.75
C LYS A 21 5.61 22.63 -9.72
N SER A 22 5.99 22.64 -8.45
CA SER A 22 5.19 22.22 -7.29
C SER A 22 3.85 22.95 -7.28
N ALA A 23 2.95 22.50 -8.14
CA ALA A 23 1.60 22.99 -8.27
C ALA A 23 0.83 22.16 -7.27
N LYS A 24 0.34 22.84 -6.23
CA LYS A 24 -0.50 22.21 -5.22
C LYS A 24 -1.62 21.48 -5.94
N PRO A 25 -1.78 20.16 -5.75
CA PRO A 25 -2.76 19.37 -6.50
C PRO A 25 -4.14 19.99 -6.31
N GLN A 26 -4.84 20.22 -7.41
CA GLN A 26 -6.16 20.89 -7.42
C GLN A 26 -7.30 19.88 -7.33
N THR A 27 -7.03 18.61 -7.68
CA THR A 27 -8.02 17.54 -7.66
C THR A 27 -7.56 16.36 -6.82
N ILE A 28 -8.52 15.56 -6.33
CA ILE A 28 -8.26 14.32 -5.59
C ILE A 28 -7.38 13.37 -6.42
N ARG A 29 -7.61 13.29 -7.73
CA ARG A 29 -6.81 12.44 -8.65
C ARG A 29 -5.37 12.91 -8.81
N GLU A 30 -5.16 14.23 -8.87
CA GLU A 30 -3.81 14.80 -8.87
C GLU A 30 -3.10 14.54 -7.55
N PHE A 31 -3.82 14.62 -6.43
CA PHE A 31 -3.28 14.31 -5.12
C PHE A 31 -2.92 12.83 -4.98
N GLU A 32 -3.76 11.91 -5.46
CA GLU A 32 -3.42 10.47 -5.54
C GLU A 32 -2.15 10.22 -6.35
N ARG A 33 -2.01 10.85 -7.53
CA ARG A 33 -0.81 10.73 -8.36
C ARG A 33 0.42 11.28 -7.65
N ALA A 34 0.30 12.43 -6.97
CA ALA A 34 1.38 13.00 -6.18
C ALA A 34 1.82 12.05 -5.06
N LEU A 35 0.87 11.41 -4.35
CA LEU A 35 1.19 10.42 -3.33
C LEU A 35 1.88 9.18 -3.91
N GLN A 36 1.47 8.71 -5.08
CA GLN A 36 2.15 7.61 -5.77
C GLN A 36 3.59 7.95 -6.15
N THR A 37 3.85 9.19 -6.60
CA THR A 37 5.23 9.64 -6.87
C THR A 37 6.11 9.71 -5.62
N LEU A 38 5.49 9.82 -4.43
CA LEU A 38 6.18 9.79 -3.14
C LEU A 38 6.36 8.36 -2.59
N GLY A 39 5.90 7.33 -3.31
CA GLY A 39 6.08 5.93 -2.95
C GLY A 39 4.90 5.27 -2.24
N PHE A 40 3.78 5.98 -2.05
CA PHE A 40 2.55 5.33 -1.57
C PHE A 40 2.01 4.37 -2.63
N SER A 41 1.53 3.20 -2.21
CA SER A 41 0.81 2.31 -3.13
C SER A 41 -0.47 2.95 -3.64
N GLN A 42 -1.03 2.43 -4.74
CA GLN A 42 -2.30 2.92 -5.28
C GLN A 42 -3.43 2.91 -4.24
N ARG A 43 -3.48 1.87 -3.40
CA ARG A 43 -4.50 1.74 -2.35
C ARG A 43 -4.32 2.80 -1.26
N GLU A 44 -3.08 3.01 -0.81
CA GLU A 44 -2.78 4.01 0.22
C GLU A 44 -3.00 5.42 -0.30
N ALA A 45 -2.54 5.72 -1.51
CA ALA A 45 -2.75 7.01 -2.16
C ALA A 45 -4.25 7.35 -2.26
N LYS A 46 -5.07 6.38 -2.69
CA LYS A 46 -6.53 6.52 -2.71
C LYS A 46 -7.10 6.76 -1.32
N ALA A 47 -6.69 5.95 -0.33
CA ALA A 47 -7.18 6.07 1.05
C ALA A 47 -6.85 7.45 1.64
N VAL A 48 -5.62 7.95 1.44
CA VAL A 48 -5.20 9.29 1.89
C VAL A 48 -5.95 10.39 1.16
N ALA A 49 -6.14 10.26 -0.16
CA ALA A 49 -6.79 11.28 -0.94
C ALA A 49 -8.29 11.41 -0.63
N SER A 50 -8.96 10.29 -0.29
CA SER A 50 -10.37 10.28 0.07
C SER A 50 -10.65 10.52 1.56
N GLY A 51 -9.76 10.04 2.44
CA GLY A 51 -10.00 9.96 3.89
C GLY A 51 -8.90 10.57 4.76
N GLY A 52 -7.86 11.16 4.15
CA GLY A 52 -6.69 11.70 4.85
C GLY A 52 -5.75 10.63 5.38
N PHE A 53 -4.61 11.04 5.95
CA PHE A 53 -3.57 10.12 6.43
C PHE A 53 -4.03 9.13 7.51
N LYS A 54 -5.13 9.43 8.23
CA LYS A 54 -5.73 8.52 9.20
C LYS A 54 -6.30 7.24 8.55
N ALA A 55 -6.58 7.25 7.25
CA ALA A 55 -7.16 6.12 6.53
C ALA A 55 -6.15 5.00 6.21
N ILE A 56 -4.84 5.24 6.32
CA ILE A 56 -3.81 4.21 6.01
C ILE A 56 -3.64 3.22 7.16
N HIS A 57 -3.81 3.68 8.40
CA HIS A 57 -3.66 2.86 9.60
C HIS A 57 -4.89 3.01 10.48
N PRO A 58 -5.89 2.14 10.32
CA PRO A 58 -6.95 2.03 11.31
C PRO A 58 -6.30 1.60 12.63
N THR A 59 -6.21 2.51 13.60
CA THR A 59 -5.60 2.25 14.91
C THR A 59 -6.29 1.09 15.63
N GLU A 60 -7.58 0.88 15.36
CA GLU A 60 -8.35 -0.26 15.87
C GLU A 60 -7.93 -1.60 15.25
N GLN A 61 -7.54 -1.62 13.98
CA GLN A 61 -7.07 -2.87 13.34
C GLN A 61 -5.71 -3.30 13.92
N LEU A 62 -4.85 -2.32 14.25
CA LEU A 62 -3.55 -2.61 14.85
C LEU A 62 -3.69 -3.17 16.28
N SER A 63 -4.60 -2.63 17.09
CA SER A 63 -4.80 -3.12 18.45
C SER A 63 -5.34 -4.54 18.49
N GLU A 64 -6.28 -4.89 17.61
CA GLU A 64 -6.80 -6.25 17.48
C GLU A 64 -5.73 -7.23 16.96
N GLN A 65 -4.91 -6.81 15.99
CA GLN A 65 -3.79 -7.63 15.51
C GLN A 65 -2.74 -7.88 16.61
N LEU A 66 -2.44 -6.87 17.43
CA LEU A 66 -1.52 -7.02 18.58
C LEU A 66 -2.10 -7.96 19.65
N LYS A 67 -3.40 -7.87 19.96
CA LYS A 67 -4.08 -8.81 20.86
C LYS A 67 -4.03 -10.23 20.34
N ALA A 68 -4.33 -10.43 19.04
CA ALA A 68 -4.27 -11.75 18.41
C ALA A 68 -2.86 -12.34 18.48
N MET A 69 -1.83 -11.53 18.23
CA MET A 69 -0.44 -11.95 18.33
C MET A 69 -0.04 -12.30 19.77
N ALA A 70 -0.46 -11.50 20.76
CA ALA A 70 -0.21 -11.78 22.17
C ALA A 70 -0.83 -13.12 22.61
N ASN A 71 -2.06 -13.39 22.18
CA ASN A 71 -2.74 -14.66 22.46
C ASN A 71 -2.03 -15.85 21.82
N ALA A 72 -1.55 -15.72 20.59
CA ALA A 72 -0.78 -16.77 19.92
C ALA A 72 0.53 -17.08 20.68
N ILE A 73 1.26 -16.04 21.11
CA ILE A 73 2.49 -16.20 21.90
C ILE A 73 2.19 -16.88 23.25
N ALA A 74 1.10 -16.50 23.92
CA ALA A 74 0.69 -17.13 25.17
C ALA A 74 0.39 -18.64 24.99
N GLY A 75 -0.30 -19.01 23.91
CA GLY A 75 -0.58 -20.40 23.57
C GLY A 75 0.70 -21.21 23.32
N ILE A 76 1.67 -20.64 22.60
CA ILE A 76 2.99 -21.27 22.37
C ILE A 76 3.72 -21.49 23.69
N ASN A 77 3.76 -20.48 24.56
CA ASN A 77 4.41 -20.59 25.87
C ASN A 77 3.76 -21.64 26.77
N GLN A 78 2.43 -21.79 26.70
CA GLN A 78 1.71 -22.81 27.45
C GLN A 78 2.05 -24.21 26.94
N PHE A 79 2.01 -24.42 25.62
CA PHE A 79 2.40 -25.68 24.99
C PHE A 79 3.81 -26.09 25.40
N LEU A 80 4.77 -25.16 25.36
CA LEU A 80 6.15 -25.46 25.75
C LEU A 80 6.28 -25.87 27.23
N LYS A 81 5.50 -25.27 28.13
CA LYS A 81 5.50 -25.66 29.55
C LYS A 81 4.95 -27.07 29.78
N GLU A 82 3.83 -27.40 29.14
CA GLU A 82 3.18 -28.71 29.29
C GLU A 82 4.07 -29.85 28.80
N ASN A 83 4.76 -29.67 27.67
CA ASN A 83 5.66 -30.69 27.14
C ASN A 83 6.98 -30.82 27.92
N HIS A 84 7.39 -29.78 28.65
CA HIS A 84 8.64 -29.82 29.42
C HIS A 84 8.50 -30.57 30.76
N GLU A 85 7.28 -30.64 31.31
CA GLU A 85 6.98 -31.43 32.51
C GLU A 85 6.92 -32.95 32.20
N GLU A 86 6.50 -33.34 30.99
CA GLU A 86 6.40 -34.74 30.58
C GLU A 86 7.78 -35.42 30.42
N ILE A 87 8.81 -34.66 30.04
CA ILE A 87 10.18 -35.15 29.83
C ILE A 87 10.92 -35.38 31.15
N ILE A 88 10.54 -34.71 32.23
CA ILE A 88 11.24 -34.81 33.54
C ILE A 88 10.68 -35.96 34.40
N GLN A 89 9.49 -36.50 34.08
CA GLN A 89 8.84 -37.59 34.83
C GLN A 89 8.97 -39.00 34.20
N SER A 90 9.66 -39.15 33.06
CA SER A 90 10.07 -40.46 32.49
C SER A 90 11.54 -40.76 32.75
#